data_AF-A0AAV2KRT7-F1
#
_entry.id   AF-A0AAV2KRT7-F1
#
_cell.length_a   1.000
_cell.length_b   1.000
_cell.length_c   1.000
_cell.angle_alpha   90.00
_cell.angle_beta   90.00
_cell.angle_gamma   90.00
#
_symmetry.space_group_name_H-M   'P 1'
#
loop_
_entity.id
_entity.type
_entity.pdbx_description
1 polymer ?
#
loop_
_entity_poly.entity_id
_entity_poly.type
_entity_poly.pdbx_seq_one_letter_code
_entity_poly.pdbx_strand_id
1 'polypeptide(L)'
;MWQTLSTSPQESVPMKHSEVYFPLNATVAIPVPDDDFVGPQMCLNQSYTRRSCGLIFCQPWERCVNGECYCKPPYLCPTQNNTAICGLDRPYRSYCHVSNKNE
;
A
#
# COMPACT_ATOMS: atom_id res chain seq x y z
N MET A 1 45.65 -18.52 15.93
CA MET A 1 44.73 -18.51 17.10
C MET A 1 43.32 -18.35 16.59
N TRP A 2 42.57 -19.44 16.50
CA TRP A 2 41.14 -19.44 16.17
C TRP A 2 40.41 -19.75 17.48
N GLN A 3 39.50 -18.85 17.91
CA GLN A 3 38.72 -19.05 19.11
C GLN A 3 37.44 -19.83 18.74
N THR A 4 37.27 -21.00 19.34
CA THR A 4 36.02 -21.76 19.31
C THR A 4 35.00 -21.10 20.23
N LEU A 5 33.91 -20.58 19.65
CA LEU A 5 32.74 -20.16 20.43
C LEU A 5 31.91 -21.40 20.76
N SER A 6 31.78 -21.67 22.06
CA SER A 6 30.95 -22.74 22.64
C SER A 6 29.48 -22.33 22.56
N THR A 7 28.69 -23.00 21.73
CA THR A 7 27.24 -22.84 21.67
C THR A 7 26.59 -23.64 22.80
N SER A 8 25.95 -22.96 23.75
CA SER A 8 25.15 -23.58 24.80
C SER A 8 23.85 -24.17 24.21
N PRO A 9 23.41 -25.38 24.63
CA PRO A 9 22.11 -25.92 24.25
C PRO A 9 20.98 -25.08 24.87
N GLN A 10 20.03 -24.61 24.07
CA GLN A 10 18.78 -24.05 24.61
C GLN A 10 17.85 -25.20 25.00
N GLU A 11 17.56 -25.27 26.30
CA GLU A 11 16.58 -26.17 26.91
C GLU A 11 15.16 -25.72 26.53
N SER A 12 14.41 -26.61 25.89
CA SER A 12 13.03 -26.35 25.46
C SER A 12 12.06 -26.47 26.64
N VAL A 13 11.51 -25.35 27.10
CA VAL A 13 10.42 -25.34 28.09
C VAL A 13 9.08 -25.65 27.41
N PRO A 14 8.29 -26.64 27.88
CA PRO A 14 7.02 -26.99 27.24
C PRO A 14 5.94 -25.94 27.55
N MET A 15 5.27 -25.44 26.51
CA MET A 15 4.10 -24.57 26.65
C MET A 15 2.89 -25.38 27.12
N LYS A 16 2.47 -25.14 28.36
CA LYS A 16 1.25 -25.71 28.95
C LYS A 16 0.04 -25.03 28.31
N HIS A 17 -0.63 -25.69 27.37
CA HIS A 17 -1.91 -25.23 26.84
C HIS A 17 -2.96 -25.30 27.97
N SER A 18 -3.45 -24.15 28.40
CA SER A 18 -4.59 -24.06 29.29
C SER A 18 -5.83 -23.88 28.41
N GLU A 19 -6.65 -24.92 28.28
CA GLU A 19 -7.92 -24.82 27.57
C GLU A 19 -8.89 -23.96 28.38
N VAL A 20 -9.30 -22.82 27.82
CA VAL A 20 -10.29 -21.92 28.42
C VAL A 20 -11.64 -22.22 27.77
N TYR A 21 -12.54 -22.85 28.53
CA TYR A 21 -13.94 -23.03 28.13
C TYR A 21 -14.72 -21.74 28.42
N PHE A 22 -15.22 -21.08 27.37
CA PHE A 22 -16.13 -19.94 27.47
C PHE A 22 -17.59 -20.42 27.34
N PRO A 23 -18.53 -20.02 28.21
CA PRO A 23 -19.93 -20.37 28.04
C PRO A 23 -20.55 -19.63 26.85
N LEU A 24 -21.28 -20.38 26.01
CA LEU A 24 -22.13 -19.85 24.94
C LEU A 24 -23.28 -19.03 25.56
N ASN A 25 -23.21 -17.70 25.50
CA ASN A 25 -24.34 -16.77 25.28
C ASN A 25 -24.09 -15.39 25.93
N ALA A 26 -23.26 -14.58 25.28
CA ALA A 26 -23.37 -13.14 25.38
C ALA A 26 -22.91 -12.53 24.05
N THR A 27 -23.83 -11.92 23.30
CA THR A 27 -23.47 -11.03 22.19
C THR A 27 -22.90 -9.76 22.80
N VAL A 28 -21.61 -9.81 23.13
CA VAL A 28 -20.81 -8.65 23.47
C VAL A 28 -20.51 -7.95 22.16
N ALA A 29 -20.99 -6.72 21.99
CA ALA A 29 -20.45 -5.82 20.97
C ALA A 29 -18.98 -5.61 21.33
N ILE A 30 -18.09 -6.31 20.64
CA ILE A 30 -16.64 -6.23 20.85
C ILE A 30 -16.25 -4.79 20.49
N PRO A 31 -15.77 -3.97 21.45
CA PRO A 31 -15.08 -2.74 21.10
C PRO A 31 -13.88 -3.18 20.28
N VAL A 32 -13.86 -2.86 18.98
CA VAL A 32 -12.72 -3.16 18.12
C VAL A 32 -11.52 -2.51 18.80
N PRO A 33 -10.58 -3.28 19.35
CA PRO A 33 -9.38 -2.68 19.92
C PRO A 33 -8.72 -1.88 18.81
N ASP A 34 -8.23 -0.68 19.11
CA ASP A 34 -7.26 -0.02 18.24
C ASP A 34 -6.12 -1.01 18.06
N ASP A 35 -6.14 -1.69 16.91
CA ASP A 35 -5.18 -2.72 16.58
C ASP A 35 -3.85 -1.99 16.40
N ASP A 36 -2.92 -2.17 17.35
CA ASP A 36 -1.63 -1.47 17.39
C ASP A 36 -0.80 -1.66 16.09
N PHE A 37 -1.21 -2.59 15.23
CA PHE A 37 -0.62 -2.84 13.91
C PHE A 37 -1.22 -2.00 12.78
N VAL A 38 -2.39 -1.40 12.97
CA VAL A 38 -3.06 -0.54 12.00
C VAL A 38 -2.77 0.91 12.36
N GLY A 39 -2.37 1.70 11.36
CA GLY A 39 -2.06 3.11 11.55
C GLY A 39 -3.25 3.91 12.13
N PRO A 40 -3.02 5.18 12.51
CA PRO A 40 -4.02 6.00 13.21
C PRO A 40 -5.39 6.03 12.51
N GLN A 41 -6.48 5.84 13.27
CA GLN A 41 -7.87 5.87 12.75
C GLN A 41 -8.20 7.12 11.93
N MET A 42 -7.56 8.26 12.25
CA MET A 42 -7.74 9.51 11.52
C MET A 42 -7.42 9.40 10.02
N CYS A 43 -6.49 8.52 9.59
CA CYS A 43 -6.18 8.34 8.18
C CYS A 43 -7.25 7.51 7.46
N LEU A 44 -7.87 6.56 8.16
CA LEU A 44 -8.97 5.74 7.65
C LEU A 44 -10.22 6.59 7.43
N ASN A 45 -10.50 7.53 8.33
CA ASN A 45 -11.60 8.49 8.20
C ASN A 45 -11.44 9.42 6.99
N GLN A 46 -10.21 9.71 6.57
CA GLN A 46 -9.90 10.56 5.41
C GLN A 46 -9.84 9.77 4.10
N SER A 47 -9.92 8.43 4.15
CA SER A 47 -10.00 7.54 2.98
C SER A 47 -8.89 7.79 1.94
N TYR A 48 -7.67 8.06 2.40
CA TYR A 48 -6.55 8.31 1.49
C TYR A 48 -6.33 7.13 0.54
N THR A 49 -6.12 7.45 -0.74
CA THR A 49 -5.89 6.47 -1.79
C THR A 49 -4.56 6.74 -2.48
N ARG A 50 -4.24 5.92 -3.49
CA ARG A 50 -3.10 6.17 -4.38
C ARG A 50 -3.21 7.53 -5.11
N ARG A 51 -4.41 8.12 -5.20
CA ARG A 51 -4.59 9.44 -5.79
C ARG A 51 -4.31 10.57 -4.79
N SER A 52 -4.09 10.30 -3.50
CA SER A 52 -3.86 11.34 -2.50
C SER A 52 -2.42 11.85 -2.56
N CYS A 53 -2.19 12.94 -3.29
CA CYS A 53 -0.84 13.46 -3.55
C CYS A 53 -0.18 14.17 -2.37
N GLY A 54 -0.94 14.45 -1.30
CA GLY A 54 -0.37 14.95 -0.04
C GLY A 54 0.49 13.92 0.69
N LEU A 55 0.40 12.63 0.32
CA LEU A 55 1.11 11.54 1.00
C LEU A 55 2.07 10.80 0.06
N ILE A 56 1.68 10.60 -1.20
CA ILE A 56 2.50 9.89 -2.19
C ILE A 56 2.62 10.67 -3.49
N PHE A 57 3.65 10.39 -4.27
CA PHE A 57 3.76 10.96 -5.61
C PHE A 57 2.74 10.34 -6.57
N CYS A 58 2.09 11.19 -7.37
CA CYS A 58 1.23 10.75 -8.46
C CYS A 58 2.00 9.94 -9.51
N GLN A 59 1.28 9.19 -10.33
CA GLN A 59 1.90 8.48 -11.44
C GLN A 59 2.44 9.47 -12.50
N PRO A 60 3.41 9.06 -13.34
CA PRO A 60 4.03 9.96 -14.33
C PRO A 60 3.07 10.58 -15.36
N TRP A 61 1.89 9.99 -15.56
CA TRP A 61 0.81 10.46 -16.45
C TRP A 61 -0.28 11.26 -15.71
N GLU A 62 -0.08 11.54 -14.42
CA GLU A 62 -1.01 12.31 -13.60
C GLU A 62 -0.34 13.61 -13.12
N ARG A 63 -1.15 14.52 -12.61
CA ARG A 63 -0.72 15.75 -11.92
C ARG A 63 -1.50 15.91 -10.62
N CYS A 64 -0.82 16.41 -9.60
CA CYS A 64 -1.44 16.75 -8.32
C CYS A 64 -2.22 18.07 -8.44
N VAL A 65 -3.51 18.05 -8.13
CA VAL A 65 -4.38 19.24 -8.05
C VAL A 65 -5.21 19.10 -6.79
N ASN A 66 -5.17 20.10 -5.90
CA ASN A 66 -5.94 20.14 -4.66
C ASN A 66 -5.79 18.89 -3.77
N GLY A 67 -4.61 18.28 -3.72
CA GLY A 67 -4.37 17.09 -2.89
C GLY A 67 -4.80 15.76 -3.53
N GLU A 68 -5.31 15.78 -4.76
CA GLU A 68 -5.66 14.60 -5.53
C GLU A 68 -4.93 14.53 -6.89
N CYS A 69 -4.57 13.33 -7.33
CA CYS A 69 -3.97 13.05 -8.62
C CYS A 69 -5.04 13.03 -9.69
N TYR A 70 -4.89 13.85 -10.72
CA TYR A 70 -5.75 13.87 -11.91
C TYR A 70 -4.93 13.54 -13.16
N CYS A 71 -5.58 12.92 -14.14
CA CYS A 71 -4.94 12.60 -15.41
C CYS A 71 -4.39 13.87 -16.08
N LYS A 72 -3.19 13.74 -16.63
CA LYS A 72 -2.56 14.81 -17.39
C LYS A 72 -3.15 14.84 -18.80
N PRO A 73 -3.31 16.01 -19.42
CA PRO A 73 -3.52 16.07 -20.85
C PRO A 73 -2.33 15.45 -21.61
N PRO A 74 -2.56 14.68 -22.70
CA PRO A 74 -1.49 13.98 -23.42
C PRO A 74 -0.37 14.89 -23.92
N TYR A 75 -0.70 16.12 -24.33
CA TYR A 75 0.27 17.10 -24.85
C TYR A 75 1.28 17.60 -23.79
N LEU A 76 1.01 17.38 -22.51
CA LEU A 76 1.95 17.74 -21.45
C LEU A 76 2.92 16.59 -21.13
N CYS A 77 2.74 15.40 -21.71
CA CYS A 77 3.73 14.33 -21.56
C CYS A 77 5.08 14.74 -22.19
N PRO A 78 6.21 14.28 -21.64
CA PRO A 78 7.52 14.51 -22.25
C PRO A 78 7.52 14.05 -23.71
N THR A 79 8.22 14.79 -24.58
CA THR A 79 8.29 14.49 -26.02
C THR A 79 9.64 13.94 -26.46
N GLN A 80 10.68 14.10 -25.64
CA GLN A 80 12.05 13.68 -25.95
C GLN A 80 12.34 12.27 -25.41
N ASN A 81 13.16 11.50 -26.11
CA ASN A 81 13.64 10.17 -25.71
C ASN A 81 12.54 9.12 -25.46
N ASN A 82 11.47 9.17 -26.25
CA ASN A 82 10.36 8.24 -26.11
C ASN A 82 10.36 7.18 -27.22
N THR A 83 10.01 5.96 -26.84
CA THR A 83 9.72 4.88 -27.78
C THR A 83 8.22 4.82 -28.04
N ALA A 84 7.83 4.76 -29.32
CA ALA A 84 6.45 4.53 -29.70
C ALA A 84 5.98 3.15 -29.22
N ILE A 85 4.75 3.09 -28.73
CA ILE A 85 4.15 1.86 -28.20
C ILE A 85 2.78 1.61 -28.82
N CYS A 86 2.36 0.35 -28.79
CA CYS A 86 1.02 -0.05 -29.18
C CYS A 86 0.06 0.21 -28.02
N GLY A 87 -1.05 0.92 -28.28
CA GLY A 87 -2.19 0.95 -27.38
C GLY A 87 -3.36 0.18 -27.98
N LEU A 88 -4.40 -0.05 -27.18
CA LEU A 88 -5.56 -0.85 -27.60
C LEU A 88 -6.27 -0.26 -28.84
N ASP A 89 -6.38 1.07 -28.91
CA ASP A 89 -7.12 1.76 -29.98
C ASP A 89 -6.21 2.31 -31.10
N ARG A 90 -5.00 2.75 -30.75
CA ARG A 90 -4.05 3.40 -31.67
C ARG A 90 -2.61 3.32 -31.14
N PRO A 91 -1.58 3.48 -32.00
CA PRO A 91 -0.22 3.67 -31.53
C PRO A 91 -0.06 5.01 -30.81
N TYR A 92 0.72 5.02 -29.74
CA TYR A 92 1.03 6.20 -28.93
C TYR A 92 2.53 6.50 -28.96
N ARG A 93 2.89 7.78 -28.78
CA ARG A 93 4.30 8.21 -28.79
C ARG A 93 5.09 7.72 -27.57
N SER A 94 4.42 7.47 -26.45
CA SER A 94 5.03 7.01 -25.20
C SER A 94 4.00 6.41 -24.25
N TYR A 95 4.46 5.71 -23.21
CA TYR A 95 3.59 5.15 -22.16
C TYR A 95 2.76 6.22 -21.44
N CYS A 96 3.35 7.41 -21.24
CA CYS A 96 2.63 8.54 -20.62
C CYS A 96 1.35 8.91 -21.36
N HIS A 97 1.27 8.69 -22.69
CA HIS A 97 0.09 9.02 -23.47
C HIS A 97 -1.06 8.01 -23.32
N VAL A 98 -0.78 6.74 -23.02
CA VAL A 98 -1.79 5.66 -22.96
C VAL A 98 -2.70 5.83 -21.76
N SER A 99 -2.13 6.19 -20.62
CA SER A 99 -2.82 6.20 -19.33
C SER A 99 -3.67 7.46 -19.08
N ASN A 100 -3.84 8.33 -20.08
CA ASN A 100 -4.72 9.50 -19.99
C ASN A 100 -6.15 9.14 -20.38
N LYS A 101 -6.81 8.25 -19.64
CA LYS A 101 -8.25 7.99 -19.80
C LYS A 101 -8.99 8.74 -18.70
N ASN A 102 -9.57 9.88 -19.06
CA ASN A 102 -10.66 10.50 -18.30
C ASN A 102 -11.94 9.76 -18.70
N GLU A 103 -12.27 8.70 -17.97
CA GLU A 103 -13.65 8.21 -17.91
C GLU A 103 -14.35 8.90 -16.74
#